data_AF-A0A1Z7WQM7-F1
#
_entry.id   AF-A0A1Z7WQM7-F1
#
_cell.length_a   1.000
_cell.length_b   1.000
_cell.length_c   1.000
_cell.angle_alpha   90.00
_cell.angle_beta   90.00
_cell.angle_gamma   90.00
#
_symmetry.space_group_name_H-M   'P 1'
#
loop_
_entity.id
_entity.type
_entity.pdbx_description
1 polymer ?
#
loop_
_entity_poly.entity_id
_entity_poly.type
_entity_poly.pdbx_seq_one_letter_code
_entity_poly.pdbx_strand_id
1 'polypeptide(L)'
;MKRLLLVLILSLVITPQLFAQTQIGKAVFARGITTAETGGGDVRVLGAEAAIFEGDMLTTGEKSFVVIEFDDGTRMSLRPNTIFHLEKFKQAENQAEVRLHSGGLRASTGSISKLNPEGFKLHARNTTTIVRDADFDVRLCQEECEQEAENYQVQQKPSAFVVGRVAEIKGTLTITSNTQYSRLAVKGAPLYQGDTLLSGKDAYAVLAFRDKGRITIQAETTFKIDTLQFEQTSGGQDKALFDLIQGGLRALTGLIGEENKEAYQVNTPVATIGIRGTGFDLVCVGNCVAPGSKEISDTAILAMGDGLFASVWEGAISIKTDVGEVVLTKGSVVIVPDKGSKPKALPETPPFIDDNPAPRPDKVLINHENLFSSYPIKTYRFGLFFAVYKGHLTTTETDKKYLDLGIEEASRYDVDKDGNLLRLDRIPPLLRNDPYFKSIDESFWENYDFLDENFDDYFECTIL
;
A
#
# COMPACT_ATOMS: atom_id res chain seq x y z
N MET A 1 -57.90 13.30 -70.51
CA MET A 1 -56.54 12.80 -70.18
C MET A 1 -56.51 12.41 -68.71
N LYS A 2 -56.38 11.12 -68.39
CA LYS A 2 -56.34 10.58 -67.01
C LYS A 2 -54.96 10.86 -66.38
N ARG A 3 -54.91 11.43 -65.17
CA ARG A 3 -53.70 11.45 -64.33
C ARG A 3 -53.96 10.61 -63.07
N LEU A 4 -53.17 9.55 -62.93
CA LEU A 4 -53.11 8.63 -61.80
C LEU A 4 -52.10 9.21 -60.80
N LEU A 5 -52.52 9.47 -59.55
CA LEU A 5 -51.62 9.91 -58.47
C LEU A 5 -51.42 8.72 -57.52
N LEU A 6 -50.20 8.18 -57.49
CA LEU A 6 -49.77 7.10 -56.60
C LEU A 6 -49.26 7.74 -55.31
N VAL A 7 -49.91 7.47 -54.17
CA VAL A 7 -49.45 7.89 -52.84
C VAL A 7 -48.65 6.75 -52.23
N LEU A 8 -47.35 6.97 -52.04
CA LEU A 8 -46.42 6.05 -51.40
C LEU A 8 -46.37 6.36 -49.89
N ILE A 9 -46.88 5.47 -49.05
CA ILE A 9 -46.80 5.56 -47.59
C ILE A 9 -45.49 4.90 -47.15
N LEU A 10 -44.57 5.69 -46.61
CA LEU A 10 -43.27 5.23 -46.07
C LEU A 10 -43.42 4.98 -44.57
N SER A 11 -43.49 3.71 -44.17
CA SER A 11 -43.54 3.28 -42.77
C SER A 11 -42.14 3.32 -42.14
N LEU A 12 -41.94 4.23 -41.20
CA LEU A 12 -40.71 4.36 -40.40
C LEU A 12 -40.72 3.30 -39.28
N VAL A 13 -39.90 2.26 -39.43
CA VAL A 13 -39.71 1.22 -38.40
C VAL A 13 -38.65 1.72 -37.42
N ILE A 14 -39.05 2.01 -36.18
CA ILE A 14 -38.14 2.33 -35.08
C ILE A 14 -37.71 1.00 -34.47
N THR A 15 -36.52 0.52 -34.80
CA THR A 15 -35.90 -0.62 -34.13
C THR A 15 -35.29 -0.17 -32.80
N PRO A 16 -35.67 -0.77 -31.65
CA PRO A 16 -35.01 -0.48 -30.39
C PRO A 16 -33.55 -0.96 -30.45
N GLN A 17 -32.61 -0.09 -30.10
CA GLN A 17 -31.21 -0.48 -29.90
C GLN A 17 -31.15 -1.29 -28.60
N LEU A 18 -30.98 -2.61 -28.71
CA LEU A 18 -30.51 -3.40 -27.57
C LEU A 18 -29.07 -2.98 -27.28
N PHE A 19 -28.83 -2.36 -26.14
CA PHE A 19 -27.48 -2.21 -25.61
C PHE A 19 -27.00 -3.61 -25.20
N ALA A 20 -25.98 -4.12 -25.87
CA ALA A 20 -25.32 -5.35 -25.45
C ALA A 20 -24.63 -5.10 -24.11
N GLN A 21 -24.89 -5.93 -23.11
CA GLN A 21 -24.18 -5.89 -21.83
C GLN A 21 -22.73 -6.31 -22.05
N THR A 22 -21.79 -5.52 -21.52
CA THR A 22 -20.36 -5.79 -21.65
C THR A 22 -19.99 -6.89 -20.67
N GLN A 23 -19.58 -8.05 -21.17
CA GLN A 23 -18.97 -9.09 -20.34
C GLN A 23 -17.60 -8.59 -19.87
N ILE A 24 -17.32 -8.76 -18.58
CA ILE A 24 -16.07 -8.29 -17.93
C ILE A 24 -15.33 -9.41 -17.20
N GLY A 25 -15.87 -10.62 -17.22
CA GLY A 25 -15.31 -11.78 -16.55
C GLY A 25 -16.25 -12.98 -16.54
N LYS A 26 -15.96 -13.91 -15.63
CA LYS A 26 -16.72 -15.13 -15.41
C LYS A 26 -16.66 -15.62 -13.95
N ALA A 27 -17.67 -16.37 -13.55
CA ALA A 27 -17.62 -17.16 -12.32
C ALA A 27 -16.80 -18.43 -12.58
N VAL A 28 -15.62 -18.55 -11.96
CA VAL A 28 -14.76 -19.74 -12.09
C VAL A 28 -15.21 -20.87 -11.17
N PHE A 29 -15.94 -20.53 -10.10
CA PHE A 29 -16.51 -21.49 -9.17
C PHE A 29 -17.76 -20.92 -8.51
N ALA A 30 -18.76 -21.77 -8.25
CA ALA A 30 -19.93 -21.41 -7.46
C ALA A 30 -20.43 -22.63 -6.68
N ARG A 31 -20.79 -22.43 -5.40
CA ARG A 31 -21.46 -23.44 -4.56
C ARG A 31 -22.67 -22.80 -3.88
N GLY A 32 -23.75 -23.57 -3.79
CA GLY A 32 -25.03 -23.10 -3.25
C GLY A 32 -25.77 -22.18 -4.22
N ILE A 33 -26.61 -21.30 -3.68
CA ILE A 33 -27.41 -20.35 -4.45
C ILE A 33 -26.62 -19.07 -4.62
N THR A 34 -26.16 -18.83 -5.85
CA THR A 34 -25.48 -17.60 -6.23
C THR A 34 -26.13 -17.05 -7.50
N THR A 35 -26.37 -15.76 -7.54
CA THR A 35 -27.10 -15.11 -8.64
C THR A 35 -26.45 -13.81 -9.05
N ALA A 36 -26.68 -13.41 -10.28
CA ALA A 36 -26.38 -12.08 -10.80
C ALA A 36 -27.67 -11.45 -11.33
N GLU A 37 -27.98 -10.24 -10.88
CA GLU A 37 -29.05 -9.40 -11.39
C GLU A 37 -28.44 -8.28 -12.23
N THR A 38 -28.86 -8.15 -13.47
CA THR A 38 -28.38 -7.08 -14.33
C THR A 38 -29.07 -5.76 -13.99
N GLY A 39 -28.53 -4.61 -14.45
CA GLY A 39 -29.19 -3.31 -14.27
C GLY A 39 -30.60 -3.20 -14.90
N GLY A 40 -30.99 -4.15 -15.76
CA GLY A 40 -32.35 -4.27 -16.32
C GLY A 40 -33.32 -5.08 -15.45
N GLY A 41 -32.86 -5.67 -14.34
CA GLY A 41 -33.63 -6.54 -13.44
C GLY A 41 -33.64 -8.02 -13.84
N ASP A 42 -32.93 -8.41 -14.90
CA ASP A 42 -32.81 -9.81 -15.30
C ASP A 42 -31.91 -10.57 -14.31
N VAL A 43 -32.47 -11.57 -13.64
CA VAL A 43 -31.77 -12.42 -12.66
C VAL A 43 -31.34 -13.74 -13.29
N ARG A 44 -30.09 -14.14 -13.08
CA ARG A 44 -29.56 -15.44 -13.51
C ARG A 44 -28.78 -16.12 -12.38
N VAL A 45 -28.75 -17.45 -12.39
CA VAL A 45 -27.91 -18.24 -11.49
C VAL A 45 -26.48 -18.25 -12.00
N LEU A 46 -25.51 -18.11 -11.10
CA LEU A 46 -24.09 -18.24 -11.41
C LEU A 46 -23.65 -19.69 -11.16
N GLY A 47 -23.31 -20.38 -12.23
CA GLY A 47 -22.57 -21.63 -12.20
C GLY A 47 -21.12 -21.43 -12.63
N ALA A 48 -20.35 -22.51 -12.68
CA ALA A 48 -19.02 -22.47 -13.30
C ALA A 48 -19.11 -21.98 -14.75
N GLU A 49 -18.17 -21.12 -15.14
CA GLU A 49 -18.08 -20.43 -16.43
C GLU A 49 -19.24 -19.47 -16.76
N ALA A 50 -20.13 -19.18 -15.80
CA ALA A 50 -21.18 -18.20 -16.02
C ALA A 50 -20.58 -16.80 -16.25
N ALA A 51 -21.02 -16.12 -17.30
CA ALA A 51 -20.56 -14.79 -17.65
C ALA A 51 -20.91 -13.78 -16.54
N ILE A 52 -20.00 -12.83 -16.29
CA ILE A 52 -20.19 -11.68 -15.41
C ILE A 52 -20.15 -10.41 -16.28
N PHE A 53 -21.14 -9.54 -16.09
CA PHE A 53 -21.33 -8.32 -16.87
C PHE A 53 -21.11 -7.08 -16.00
N GLU A 54 -20.69 -5.99 -16.66
CA GLU A 54 -20.65 -4.67 -16.04
C GLU A 54 -22.06 -4.26 -15.58
N GLY A 55 -22.17 -3.74 -14.35
CA GLY A 55 -23.43 -3.35 -13.73
C GLY A 55 -24.19 -4.48 -13.04
N ASP A 56 -23.67 -5.71 -13.00
CA ASP A 56 -24.31 -6.79 -12.27
C ASP A 56 -24.30 -6.56 -10.74
N MET A 57 -25.42 -6.86 -10.10
CA MET A 57 -25.52 -7.11 -8.66
C MET A 57 -25.43 -8.61 -8.39
N LEU A 58 -24.32 -9.04 -7.80
CA LEU A 58 -24.06 -10.42 -7.41
C LEU A 58 -24.56 -10.67 -5.98
N THR A 59 -25.27 -11.78 -5.79
CA THR A 59 -25.82 -12.19 -4.49
C THR A 59 -25.42 -13.62 -4.19
N THR A 60 -24.88 -13.85 -2.99
CA THR A 60 -24.64 -15.18 -2.43
C THR A 60 -25.61 -15.45 -1.28
N GLY A 61 -26.31 -16.57 -1.33
CA GLY A 61 -27.20 -17.01 -0.27
C GLY A 61 -26.47 -17.53 0.97
N GLU A 62 -27.25 -18.03 1.93
CA GLU A 62 -26.70 -18.76 3.06
C GLU A 62 -25.91 -19.99 2.58
N LYS A 63 -24.79 -20.30 3.24
CA LYS A 63 -23.91 -21.44 2.89
C LYS A 63 -23.49 -21.48 1.40
N SER A 64 -23.48 -20.31 0.74
CA SER A 64 -23.19 -20.19 -0.68
C SER A 64 -21.99 -19.28 -0.89
N PHE A 65 -21.15 -19.57 -1.88
CA PHE A 65 -20.04 -18.70 -2.24
C PHE A 65 -19.74 -18.81 -3.73
N VAL A 66 -19.14 -17.75 -4.28
CA VAL A 66 -18.74 -17.69 -5.70
C VAL A 66 -17.34 -17.11 -5.80
N VAL A 67 -16.53 -17.68 -6.68
CA VAL A 67 -15.24 -17.13 -7.08
C VAL A 67 -15.39 -16.61 -8.50
N ILE A 68 -15.04 -15.34 -8.70
CA ILE A 68 -15.11 -14.64 -9.97
C ILE A 68 -13.71 -14.23 -10.42
N GLU A 69 -13.47 -14.31 -11.73
CA GLU A 69 -12.27 -13.84 -12.41
C GLU A 69 -12.67 -12.82 -13.48
N PHE A 70 -12.07 -11.64 -13.42
CA PHE A 70 -12.25 -10.57 -14.38
C PHE A 70 -11.20 -10.61 -15.47
N ASP A 71 -11.50 -9.98 -16.61
CA ASP A 71 -10.63 -9.95 -17.80
C ASP A 71 -9.30 -9.19 -17.57
N ASP A 72 -9.18 -8.44 -16.47
CA ASP A 72 -7.93 -7.78 -16.06
C ASP A 72 -7.05 -8.67 -15.16
N GLY A 73 -7.50 -9.89 -14.86
CA GLY A 73 -6.86 -10.83 -13.95
C GLY A 73 -7.23 -10.63 -12.48
N THR A 74 -8.13 -9.69 -12.15
CA THR A 74 -8.66 -9.58 -10.79
C THR A 74 -9.45 -10.84 -10.45
N ARG A 75 -9.18 -11.41 -9.28
CA ARG A 75 -9.95 -12.54 -8.73
C ARG A 75 -10.60 -12.14 -7.42
N MET A 76 -11.86 -12.54 -7.22
CA MET A 76 -12.58 -12.29 -5.97
C MET A 76 -13.34 -13.52 -5.52
N SER A 77 -13.32 -13.80 -4.22
CA SER A 77 -14.19 -14.79 -3.57
C SER A 77 -15.23 -14.06 -2.73
N LEU A 78 -16.51 -14.20 -3.06
CA LEU A 78 -17.62 -13.64 -2.30
C LEU A 78 -18.13 -14.70 -1.31
N ARG A 79 -18.05 -14.41 -0.02
CA ARG A 79 -18.50 -15.32 1.05
C ARG A 79 -20.04 -15.37 1.13
N PRO A 80 -20.65 -16.25 1.95
CA PRO A 80 -22.10 -16.26 2.17
C PRO A 80 -22.69 -14.91 2.60
N ASN A 81 -23.95 -14.70 2.24
CA ASN A 81 -24.74 -13.50 2.57
C ASN A 81 -24.14 -12.19 2.02
N THR A 82 -23.48 -12.27 0.87
CA THR A 82 -22.83 -11.13 0.22
C THR A 82 -23.72 -10.57 -0.89
N ILE A 83 -23.91 -9.25 -0.87
CA ILE A 83 -24.47 -8.49 -1.98
C ILE A 83 -23.38 -7.54 -2.48
N PHE A 84 -22.96 -7.73 -3.72
CA PHE A 84 -21.83 -7.05 -4.33
C PHE A 84 -22.20 -6.51 -5.71
N HIS A 85 -21.97 -5.23 -5.95
CA HIS A 85 -22.38 -4.55 -7.18
C HIS A 85 -21.16 -4.08 -7.98
N LEU A 86 -21.14 -4.41 -9.27
CA LEU A 86 -20.08 -4.07 -10.22
C LEU A 86 -20.40 -2.75 -10.93
N GLU A 87 -20.34 -1.63 -10.19
CA GLU A 87 -20.83 -0.31 -10.63
C GLU A 87 -20.19 0.16 -11.94
N LYS A 88 -18.88 -0.02 -12.09
CA LYS A 88 -18.14 0.34 -13.30
C LYS A 88 -16.95 -0.60 -13.48
N PHE A 89 -16.72 -1.10 -14.69
CA PHE A 89 -15.51 -1.84 -15.01
C PHE A 89 -15.06 -1.54 -16.44
N LYS A 90 -14.15 -0.58 -16.58
CA LYS A 90 -13.59 -0.13 -17.84
C LYS A 90 -12.09 -0.42 -17.87
N GLN A 91 -11.74 -1.65 -18.24
CA GLN A 91 -10.34 -2.09 -18.34
C GLN A 91 -9.51 -1.19 -19.26
N ALA A 92 -10.08 -0.77 -20.41
CA ALA A 92 -9.42 0.14 -21.35
C ALA A 92 -9.11 1.53 -20.75
N GLU A 93 -9.86 1.96 -19.72
CA GLU A 93 -9.63 3.21 -19.00
C GLU A 93 -8.79 3.01 -17.72
N ASN A 94 -8.39 1.77 -17.40
CA ASN A 94 -7.84 1.38 -16.10
C ASN A 94 -8.69 1.89 -14.93
N GLN A 95 -10.01 1.65 -15.00
CA GLN A 95 -10.96 2.04 -13.97
C GLN A 95 -11.91 0.91 -13.61
N ALA A 96 -12.08 0.67 -12.31
CA ALA A 96 -13.05 -0.24 -11.74
C ALA A 96 -13.63 0.40 -10.47
N GLU A 97 -14.96 0.48 -10.39
CA GLU A 97 -15.68 0.89 -9.19
C GLU A 97 -16.64 -0.25 -8.82
N VAL A 98 -16.52 -0.73 -7.58
CA VAL A 98 -17.32 -1.84 -7.06
C VAL A 98 -17.91 -1.46 -5.71
N ARG A 99 -19.04 -2.06 -5.33
CA ARG A 99 -19.71 -1.77 -4.06
C ARG A 99 -20.05 -3.03 -3.28
N LEU A 100 -19.68 -3.04 -2.01
CA LEU A 100 -20.12 -4.05 -1.04
C LEU A 100 -21.32 -3.51 -0.24
N HIS A 101 -22.47 -4.17 -0.39
CA HIS A 101 -23.70 -3.83 0.35
C HIS A 101 -23.85 -4.66 1.63
N SER A 102 -23.48 -5.94 1.59
CA SER A 102 -23.49 -6.87 2.74
C SER A 102 -22.47 -7.98 2.59
N GLY A 103 -22.17 -8.71 3.67
CA GLY A 103 -21.30 -9.88 3.64
C GLY A 103 -19.81 -9.50 3.56
N GLY A 104 -19.07 -10.13 2.67
CA GLY A 104 -17.64 -9.88 2.54
C GLY A 104 -17.01 -10.58 1.35
N LEU A 105 -15.77 -10.19 1.05
CA LEU A 105 -15.00 -10.78 -0.02
C LEU A 105 -13.52 -10.74 0.30
N ARG A 106 -12.79 -11.67 -0.32
CA ARG A 106 -11.36 -11.49 -0.57
C ARG A 106 -11.16 -11.16 -2.04
N ALA A 107 -10.21 -10.29 -2.33
CA ALA A 107 -9.82 -9.95 -3.69
C ALA A 107 -8.30 -9.96 -3.86
N SER A 108 -7.85 -10.38 -5.03
CA SER A 108 -6.51 -10.14 -5.56
C SER A 108 -6.66 -9.32 -6.84
N THR A 109 -6.13 -8.10 -6.85
CA THR A 109 -6.37 -7.17 -7.97
C THR A 109 -5.43 -7.38 -9.15
N GLY A 110 -6.00 -7.20 -10.35
CA GLY A 110 -5.36 -7.40 -11.65
C GLY A 110 -4.61 -6.18 -12.17
N SER A 111 -4.55 -6.05 -13.50
CA SER A 111 -3.78 -5.00 -14.17
C SER A 111 -4.31 -3.59 -13.93
N ILE A 112 -5.61 -3.40 -13.64
CA ILE A 112 -6.19 -2.06 -13.46
C ILE A 112 -5.50 -1.29 -12.32
N SER A 113 -5.41 -1.90 -11.13
CA SER A 113 -4.81 -1.25 -9.94
C SER A 113 -3.29 -1.10 -10.04
N LYS A 114 -2.63 -1.94 -10.85
CA LYS A 114 -1.19 -1.88 -11.15
C LYS A 114 -0.84 -0.72 -12.07
N LEU A 115 -1.63 -0.53 -13.13
CA LEU A 115 -1.40 0.49 -14.14
C LEU A 115 -1.89 1.87 -13.69
N ASN A 116 -2.98 1.91 -12.91
CA ASN A 116 -3.54 3.13 -12.35
C ASN A 116 -3.75 2.95 -10.83
N PRO A 117 -2.88 3.52 -9.98
CA PRO A 117 -3.01 3.47 -8.52
C PRO A 117 -4.30 4.10 -7.95
N GLU A 118 -5.05 4.84 -8.75
CA GLU A 118 -6.35 5.42 -8.37
C GLU A 118 -7.53 4.74 -9.11
N GLY A 119 -7.23 3.70 -9.89
CA GLY A 119 -8.13 3.08 -10.84
C GLY A 119 -9.15 2.14 -10.22
N PHE A 120 -8.78 1.44 -9.15
CA PHE A 120 -9.67 0.49 -8.49
C PHE A 120 -10.22 1.08 -7.19
N LYS A 121 -11.54 1.30 -7.14
CA LYS A 121 -12.25 1.80 -5.95
C LYS A 121 -13.29 0.82 -5.48
N LEU A 122 -13.31 0.58 -4.17
CA LEU A 122 -14.33 -0.18 -3.50
C LEU A 122 -15.13 0.74 -2.58
N HIS A 123 -16.44 0.78 -2.79
CA HIS A 123 -17.39 1.49 -1.97
C HIS A 123 -18.04 0.54 -0.97
N ALA A 124 -18.12 0.95 0.29
CA ALA A 124 -18.84 0.21 1.31
C ALA A 124 -19.32 1.19 2.38
N ARG A 125 -20.63 1.16 2.68
CA ARG A 125 -21.27 2.18 3.52
C ARG A 125 -20.93 3.60 3.03
N ASN A 126 -20.38 4.45 3.89
CA ASN A 126 -19.94 5.82 3.61
C ASN A 126 -18.42 5.94 3.37
N THR A 127 -17.77 4.81 3.07
CA THR A 127 -16.32 4.76 2.81
C THR A 127 -16.06 4.48 1.35
N THR A 128 -14.94 5.03 0.86
CA THR A 128 -14.34 4.66 -0.42
C THR A 128 -12.91 4.23 -0.18
N THR A 129 -12.60 3.01 -0.58
CA THR A 129 -11.27 2.42 -0.48
C THR A 129 -10.63 2.39 -1.86
N ILE A 130 -9.53 3.11 -2.02
CA ILE A 130 -8.67 3.00 -3.20
C ILE A 130 -7.72 1.82 -2.99
N VAL A 131 -7.67 0.92 -3.97
CA VAL A 131 -6.93 -0.34 -3.91
C VAL A 131 -5.74 -0.30 -4.88
N ARG A 132 -4.52 -0.52 -4.38
CA ARG A 132 -3.26 -0.44 -5.17
C ARG A 132 -2.51 -1.77 -5.15
N ASP A 133 -2.61 -2.53 -6.25
CA ASP A 133 -2.06 -3.88 -6.45
C ASP A 133 -2.07 -4.70 -5.16
N ALA A 134 -3.28 -4.94 -4.66
CA ALA A 134 -3.49 -5.50 -3.34
C ALA A 134 -4.17 -6.87 -3.39
N ASP A 135 -3.79 -7.68 -2.40
CA ASP A 135 -4.52 -8.84 -1.94
C ASP A 135 -5.12 -8.45 -0.59
N PHE A 136 -6.43 -8.44 -0.49
CA PHE A 136 -7.11 -7.92 0.70
C PHE A 136 -8.44 -8.63 0.95
N ASP A 137 -8.80 -8.65 2.23
CA ASP A 137 -10.15 -9.02 2.66
C ASP A 137 -10.91 -7.75 3.00
N VAL A 138 -12.21 -7.76 2.73
CA VAL A 138 -13.17 -6.79 3.25
C VAL A 138 -14.40 -7.52 3.75
N ARG A 139 -14.90 -7.12 4.91
CA ARG A 139 -16.10 -7.72 5.49
C ARG A 139 -16.93 -6.68 6.21
N LEU A 140 -18.19 -6.59 5.85
CA LEU A 140 -19.18 -5.81 6.55
C LEU A 140 -19.86 -6.70 7.59
N CYS A 141 -19.37 -6.60 8.82
CA CYS A 141 -19.84 -7.39 9.94
C CYS A 141 -21.12 -6.85 10.57
N GLN A 142 -22.02 -7.79 10.86
CA GLN A 142 -23.18 -7.62 11.73
C GLN A 142 -23.04 -8.56 12.94
N GLU A 143 -24.12 -8.79 13.69
CA GLU A 143 -24.10 -9.48 14.99
C GLU A 143 -23.43 -10.87 14.92
N GLU A 144 -23.57 -11.58 13.80
CA GLU A 144 -23.01 -12.91 13.59
C GLU A 144 -21.47 -12.95 13.65
N CYS A 145 -20.79 -11.83 13.35
CA CYS A 145 -19.33 -11.80 13.35
C CYS A 145 -18.71 -12.04 14.73
N GLU A 146 -19.42 -11.71 15.83
CA GLU A 146 -18.89 -11.96 17.17
C GLU A 146 -18.86 -13.47 17.46
N GLN A 147 -19.94 -14.18 17.14
CA GLN A 147 -20.05 -15.62 17.34
C GLN A 147 -19.03 -16.36 16.46
N GLU A 148 -18.88 -15.94 15.20
CA GLU A 148 -17.83 -16.49 14.33
C GLU A 148 -16.42 -16.22 14.88
N ALA A 149 -16.16 -15.03 15.42
CA ALA A 149 -14.87 -14.67 15.96
C ALA A 149 -14.49 -15.49 17.21
N GLU A 150 -15.47 -15.86 18.05
CA GLU A 150 -15.27 -16.73 19.22
C GLU A 150 -14.74 -18.13 18.85
N ASN A 151 -15.04 -18.61 17.64
CA ASN A 151 -14.56 -19.91 17.17
C ASN A 151 -13.07 -19.92 16.80
N TYR A 152 -12.42 -18.75 16.69
CA TYR A 152 -11.01 -18.65 16.33
C TYR A 152 -10.12 -18.37 17.55
N GLN A 153 -9.09 -19.19 17.76
CA GLN A 153 -8.14 -18.97 18.85
C GLN A 153 -7.29 -17.69 18.64
N VAL A 154 -7.37 -16.77 19.60
CA VAL A 154 -6.62 -15.49 19.59
C VAL A 154 -5.21 -15.70 20.17
N GLN A 155 -4.33 -16.37 19.43
CA GLN A 155 -2.91 -16.49 19.82
C GLN A 155 -1.97 -15.73 18.88
N GLN A 156 -2.39 -14.57 18.38
CA GLN A 156 -1.53 -13.76 17.52
C GLN A 156 -0.97 -12.55 18.28
N LYS A 157 0.37 -12.53 18.39
CA LYS A 157 1.14 -11.35 18.77
C LYS A 157 0.91 -10.27 17.70
N PRO A 158 0.70 -9.00 18.08
CA PRO A 158 0.74 -7.89 17.13
C PRO A 158 2.02 -7.98 16.30
N SER A 159 1.89 -7.97 14.98
CA SER A 159 3.03 -7.92 14.07
C SER A 159 3.02 -6.59 13.33
N ALA A 160 4.10 -5.84 13.50
CA ALA A 160 4.29 -4.52 12.92
C ALA A 160 5.25 -4.62 11.73
N PHE A 161 4.72 -4.91 10.54
CA PHE A 161 5.55 -5.02 9.33
C PHE A 161 5.88 -3.65 8.70
N VAL A 162 4.95 -2.70 8.77
CA VAL A 162 5.15 -1.35 8.23
C VAL A 162 6.10 -0.58 9.14
N VAL A 163 7.33 -0.35 8.68
CA VAL A 163 8.38 0.33 9.45
C VAL A 163 8.36 1.85 9.25
N GLY A 164 7.77 2.31 8.14
CA GLY A 164 7.59 3.72 7.84
C GLY A 164 6.49 3.97 6.82
N ARG A 165 6.23 5.25 6.53
CA ARG A 165 5.27 5.71 5.52
C ARG A 165 5.78 6.93 4.79
N VAL A 166 5.32 7.10 3.55
CA VAL A 166 5.49 8.33 2.79
C VAL A 166 4.54 9.40 3.34
N ALA A 167 5.05 10.33 4.14
CA ALA A 167 4.25 11.41 4.73
C ALA A 167 3.92 12.51 3.72
N GLU A 168 4.84 12.79 2.80
CA GLU A 168 4.67 13.75 1.72
C GLU A 168 5.46 13.29 0.49
N ILE A 169 4.97 13.62 -0.70
CA ILE A 169 5.63 13.29 -1.96
C ILE A 169 5.32 14.36 -3.01
N LYS A 170 6.34 14.72 -3.79
CA LYS A 170 6.22 15.46 -5.04
C LYS A 170 6.94 14.66 -6.13
N GLY A 171 6.38 14.62 -7.33
CA GLY A 171 6.94 13.84 -8.43
C GLY A 171 6.77 12.34 -8.23
N THR A 172 7.64 11.54 -8.85
CA THR A 172 7.57 10.08 -8.84
C THR A 172 8.52 9.48 -7.82
N LEU A 173 8.03 8.51 -7.05
CA LEU A 173 8.81 7.64 -6.19
C LEU A 173 8.44 6.19 -6.50
N THR A 174 9.43 5.37 -6.85
CA THR A 174 9.26 3.93 -7.00
C THR A 174 9.84 3.23 -5.79
N ILE A 175 9.13 2.23 -5.27
CA ILE A 175 9.60 1.39 -4.17
C ILE A 175 9.71 -0.04 -4.68
N THR A 176 10.91 -0.62 -4.56
CA THR A 176 11.19 -2.01 -4.90
C THR A 176 11.49 -2.80 -3.63
N SER A 177 10.72 -3.85 -3.37
CA SER A 177 10.92 -4.73 -2.22
C SER A 177 12.13 -5.65 -2.40
N ASN A 178 12.52 -6.33 -1.32
CA ASN A 178 13.52 -7.41 -1.37
C ASN A 178 13.15 -8.57 -2.30
N THR A 179 11.85 -8.79 -2.56
CA THR A 179 11.32 -9.78 -3.51
C THR A 179 11.29 -9.28 -4.96
N GLN A 180 11.91 -8.13 -5.26
CA GLN A 180 11.93 -7.47 -6.57
C GLN A 180 10.55 -6.98 -7.06
N TYR A 181 9.56 -6.94 -6.17
CA TYR A 181 8.26 -6.36 -6.47
C TYR A 181 8.33 -4.83 -6.40
N SER A 182 7.96 -4.17 -7.50
CA SER A 182 8.05 -2.71 -7.64
C SER A 182 6.68 -2.05 -7.70
N ARG A 183 6.53 -0.92 -6.99
CA ARG A 183 5.29 -0.15 -6.92
C ARG A 183 5.56 1.35 -6.96
N LEU A 184 4.65 2.12 -7.56
CA LEU A 184 4.64 3.57 -7.42
C LEU A 184 4.13 3.93 -6.02
N ALA A 185 4.84 4.83 -5.35
CA ALA A 185 4.43 5.33 -4.05
C ALA A 185 3.48 6.52 -4.20
N VAL A 186 2.52 6.59 -3.29
CA VAL A 186 1.66 7.74 -3.05
C VAL A 186 1.84 8.21 -1.62
N LYS A 187 1.25 9.35 -1.26
CA LYS A 187 1.14 9.75 0.15
C LYS A 187 0.45 8.63 0.95
N GLY A 188 0.99 8.30 2.11
CA GLY A 188 0.52 7.23 2.98
C GLY A 188 1.09 5.85 2.68
N ALA A 189 1.76 5.67 1.53
CA ALA A 189 2.29 4.39 1.10
C ALA A 189 3.19 3.77 2.18
N PRO A 190 2.99 2.49 2.52
CA PRO A 190 3.77 1.80 3.53
C PRO A 190 5.19 1.52 3.02
N LEU A 191 6.14 1.58 3.94
CA LEU A 191 7.55 1.23 3.74
C LEU A 191 7.89 0.03 4.62
N TYR A 192 8.70 -0.87 4.08
CA TYR A 192 9.12 -2.10 4.73
C TYR A 192 10.64 -2.16 4.87
N GLN A 193 11.12 -2.97 5.81
CA GLN A 193 12.53 -3.33 5.84
C GLN A 193 12.92 -4.02 4.53
N GLY A 194 14.07 -3.63 3.97
CA GLY A 194 14.57 -4.11 2.69
C GLY A 194 14.09 -3.32 1.47
N ASP A 195 13.14 -2.39 1.63
CA ASP A 195 12.66 -1.56 0.52
C ASP A 195 13.79 -0.66 -0.01
N THR A 196 13.92 -0.62 -1.34
CA THR A 196 14.75 0.35 -2.08
C THR A 196 13.85 1.37 -2.74
N LEU A 197 14.11 2.64 -2.49
CA LEU A 197 13.35 3.79 -2.91
C LEU A 197 14.13 4.54 -3.98
N LEU A 198 13.50 4.79 -5.12
CA LEU A 198 14.05 5.54 -6.25
C LEU A 198 13.16 6.76 -6.55
N SER A 199 13.69 7.96 -6.31
CA SER A 199 13.01 9.21 -6.65
C SER A 199 13.38 9.68 -8.07
N GLY A 200 12.40 10.26 -8.77
CA GLY A 200 12.60 10.86 -10.10
C GLY A 200 13.35 12.20 -10.09
N LYS A 201 13.57 12.76 -11.28
CA LYS A 201 14.35 13.99 -11.51
C LYS A 201 13.80 15.25 -10.83
N ASP A 202 12.47 15.37 -10.71
CA ASP A 202 11.80 16.51 -10.10
C ASP A 202 11.03 16.11 -8.84
N ALA A 203 11.53 15.08 -8.14
CA ALA A 203 10.85 14.45 -7.04
C ALA A 203 11.51 14.71 -5.69
N TYR A 204 10.70 14.70 -4.64
CA TYR A 204 11.17 14.48 -3.27
C TYR A 204 10.11 13.66 -2.53
N ALA A 205 10.53 12.96 -1.49
CA ALA A 205 9.60 12.30 -0.58
C ALA A 205 10.06 12.44 0.87
N VAL A 206 9.11 12.80 1.73
CA VAL A 206 9.29 12.86 3.18
C VAL A 206 8.80 11.54 3.74
N LEU A 207 9.74 10.74 4.25
CA LEU A 207 9.52 9.45 4.88
C LEU A 207 9.42 9.67 6.39
N ALA A 208 8.39 9.12 7.02
CA ALA A 208 8.25 9.06 8.46
C ALA A 208 8.38 7.60 8.91
N PHE A 209 9.11 7.35 9.98
CA PHE A 209 9.35 6.01 10.53
C PHE A 209 8.69 5.86 11.89
N ARG A 210 8.35 4.63 12.31
CA ARG A 210 7.63 4.37 13.58
C ARG A 210 8.30 4.98 14.81
N ASP A 211 9.62 5.05 14.81
CA ASP A 211 10.43 5.65 15.88
C ASP A 211 10.41 7.18 15.91
N LYS A 212 9.55 7.81 15.08
CA LYS A 212 9.45 9.26 14.85
C LYS A 212 10.62 9.86 14.08
N GLY A 213 11.57 9.04 13.63
CA GLY A 213 12.61 9.45 12.69
C GLY A 213 12.00 9.87 11.36
N ARG A 214 12.66 10.80 10.68
CA ARG A 214 12.18 11.32 9.39
C ARG A 214 13.33 11.48 8.42
N ILE A 215 13.13 11.11 7.17
CA ILE A 215 14.11 11.30 6.10
C ILE A 215 13.39 11.93 4.92
N THR A 216 13.90 13.03 4.42
CA THR A 216 13.51 13.55 3.11
C THR A 216 14.53 13.10 2.09
N ILE A 217 14.12 12.28 1.13
CA ILE A 217 14.95 11.94 -0.04
C ILE A 217 14.72 12.99 -1.13
N GLN A 218 15.81 13.39 -1.77
CA GLN A 218 15.83 14.43 -2.80
C GLN A 218 15.57 13.81 -4.18
N ALA A 219 15.72 14.59 -5.25
CA ALA A 219 15.65 14.09 -6.61
C ALA A 219 16.75 13.06 -6.90
N GLU A 220 16.49 12.17 -7.87
CA GLU A 220 17.46 11.18 -8.39
C GLU A 220 18.19 10.39 -7.29
N THR A 221 17.46 10.08 -6.22
CA THR A 221 18.01 9.45 -5.01
C THR A 221 17.64 7.99 -5.00
N THR A 222 18.65 7.14 -4.80
CA THR A 222 18.47 5.73 -4.50
C THR A 222 18.79 5.51 -3.02
N PHE A 223 17.75 5.20 -2.25
CA PHE A 223 17.80 5.07 -0.80
C PHE A 223 17.24 3.71 -0.39
N LYS A 224 17.93 2.99 0.50
CA LYS A 224 17.48 1.68 0.98
C LYS A 224 17.25 1.71 2.48
N ILE A 225 16.13 1.14 2.90
CA ILE A 225 15.86 0.82 4.30
C ILE A 225 16.46 -0.55 4.55
N ASP A 226 17.72 -0.61 5.00
CA ASP A 226 18.39 -1.90 5.19
C ASP A 226 17.81 -2.65 6.39
N THR A 227 17.79 -2.00 7.56
CA THR A 227 17.25 -2.56 8.80
C THR A 227 16.52 -1.46 9.56
N LEU A 228 15.25 -1.70 9.93
CA LEU A 228 14.55 -0.83 10.86
C LEU A 228 13.72 -1.66 11.83
N GLN A 229 14.27 -1.87 13.02
CA GLN A 229 13.67 -2.65 14.09
C GLN A 229 13.36 -1.71 15.25
N PHE A 230 12.08 -1.64 15.61
CA PHE A 230 11.59 -0.78 16.68
C PHE A 230 10.51 -1.53 17.46
N GLU A 231 10.92 -2.26 18.49
CA GLU A 231 10.01 -3.10 19.27
C GLU A 231 9.42 -2.37 20.48
N GLN A 232 9.95 -1.20 20.86
CA GLN A 232 9.53 -0.46 22.07
C GLN A 232 9.57 -1.32 23.34
N THR A 233 10.28 -2.45 23.32
CA THR A 233 10.49 -3.32 24.48
C THR A 233 11.92 -3.15 24.98
N SER A 234 12.09 -3.18 26.31
CA SER A 234 13.36 -2.98 26.98
C SER A 234 14.30 -4.17 26.71
N GLY A 235 14.96 -4.18 25.54
CA GLY A 235 15.81 -5.29 25.10
C GLY A 235 17.00 -4.91 24.21
N GLY A 236 17.16 -3.63 23.85
CA GLY A 236 18.33 -3.14 23.12
C GLY A 236 18.51 -3.69 21.69
N GLN A 237 17.46 -4.27 21.10
CA GLN A 237 17.49 -4.81 19.73
C GLN A 237 17.14 -3.76 18.67
N ASP A 238 16.64 -2.59 19.10
CA ASP A 238 16.24 -1.53 18.19
C ASP A 238 17.42 -1.04 17.34
N LYS A 239 17.22 -0.92 16.03
CA LYS A 239 18.23 -0.54 15.04
C LYS A 239 17.60 0.22 13.89
N ALA A 240 18.32 1.21 13.37
CA ALA A 240 17.95 2.02 12.21
C ALA A 240 19.16 2.15 11.28
N LEU A 241 19.27 1.23 10.32
CA LEU A 241 20.34 1.16 9.33
C LEU A 241 19.75 1.49 7.95
N PHE A 242 20.34 2.47 7.29
CA PHE A 242 19.94 2.93 5.97
C PHE A 242 21.13 2.97 5.02
N ASP A 243 20.89 2.82 3.73
CA ASP A 243 21.90 3.04 2.70
C ASP A 243 21.47 4.20 1.79
N LEU A 244 22.33 5.20 1.64
CA LEU A 244 22.25 6.20 0.58
C LEU A 244 23.21 5.79 -0.53
N ILE A 245 22.67 5.25 -1.62
CA ILE A 245 23.46 4.73 -2.74
C ILE A 245 23.87 5.85 -3.69
N GLN A 246 22.94 6.77 -3.96
CA GLN A 246 23.13 7.93 -4.83
C GLN A 246 22.11 9.02 -4.47
N GLY A 247 22.44 10.28 -4.77
CA GLY A 247 21.54 11.42 -4.68
C GLY A 247 21.67 12.09 -3.33
N GLY A 248 20.58 12.65 -2.80
CA GLY A 248 20.63 13.42 -1.56
C GLY A 248 19.53 13.04 -0.58
N LEU A 249 19.83 13.21 0.71
CA LEU A 249 18.82 13.10 1.77
C LEU A 249 19.03 14.14 2.85
N ARG A 250 17.96 14.40 3.59
CA ARG A 250 17.93 15.19 4.82
C ARG A 250 17.33 14.31 5.91
N ALA A 251 18.09 14.00 6.94
CA ALA A 251 17.66 13.10 8.01
C ALA A 251 17.44 13.87 9.31
N LEU A 252 16.42 13.47 10.06
CA LEU A 252 16.19 13.83 11.45
C LEU A 252 16.00 12.53 12.23
N THR A 253 16.88 12.28 13.20
CA THR A 253 16.91 11.01 13.94
C THR A 253 15.69 10.85 14.83
N GLY A 254 15.17 9.62 14.90
CA GLY A 254 14.08 9.24 15.81
C GLY A 254 14.56 8.74 17.17
N LEU A 255 13.63 8.14 17.91
CA LEU A 255 13.82 7.62 19.26
C LEU A 255 14.93 6.56 19.35
N ILE A 256 15.10 5.71 18.32
CA ILE A 256 16.18 4.70 18.29
C ILE A 256 17.54 5.39 18.42
N GLY A 257 17.77 6.39 17.56
CA GLY A 257 18.98 7.17 17.57
C GLY A 257 19.08 8.14 18.74
N GLU A 258 17.96 8.45 19.40
CA GLU A 258 17.95 9.22 20.65
C GLU A 258 18.48 8.39 21.81
N GLU A 259 17.97 7.16 21.97
CA GLU A 259 18.27 6.23 23.05
C GLU A 259 19.64 5.57 22.91
N ASN A 260 20.00 5.10 21.71
CA ASN A 260 21.25 4.40 21.43
C ASN A 260 21.88 4.93 20.14
N LYS A 261 22.99 5.67 20.26
CA LYS A 261 23.62 6.35 19.11
C LYS A 261 24.21 5.34 18.12
N GLU A 262 24.72 4.24 18.63
CA GLU A 262 25.33 3.14 17.87
C GLU A 262 24.30 2.31 17.11
N ALA A 263 23.02 2.43 17.45
CA ALA A 263 21.91 1.75 16.77
C ALA A 263 21.46 2.45 15.48
N TYR A 264 21.93 3.67 15.21
CA TYR A 264 21.57 4.44 14.02
C TYR A 264 22.78 4.63 13.11
N GLN A 265 22.61 4.28 11.83
CA GLN A 265 23.67 4.38 10.83
C GLN A 265 23.10 4.68 9.44
N VAL A 266 23.78 5.56 8.70
CA VAL A 266 23.57 5.71 7.25
C VAL A 266 24.86 5.33 6.53
N ASN A 267 24.80 4.28 5.71
CA ASN A 267 25.91 3.91 4.85
C ASN A 267 25.84 4.66 3.53
N THR A 268 27.00 5.01 3.03
CA THR A 268 27.21 5.50 1.67
C THR A 268 28.35 4.69 1.07
N PRO A 269 28.59 4.73 -0.25
CA PRO A 269 29.68 3.96 -0.83
C PRO A 269 31.08 4.39 -0.34
N VAL A 270 31.24 5.63 0.15
CA VAL A 270 32.54 6.19 0.58
C VAL A 270 32.67 6.40 2.09
N ALA A 271 31.58 6.38 2.85
CA ALA A 271 31.61 6.60 4.29
C ALA A 271 30.42 5.97 5.01
N THR A 272 30.65 5.65 6.28
CA THR A 272 29.61 5.32 7.24
C THR A 272 29.32 6.54 8.11
N ILE A 273 28.05 6.93 8.19
CA ILE A 273 27.59 8.05 9.01
C ILE A 273 26.92 7.50 10.26
N GLY A 274 27.52 7.77 11.42
CA GLY A 274 26.87 7.59 12.72
C GLY A 274 26.36 8.92 13.24
N ILE A 275 25.55 8.88 14.29
CA ILE A 275 24.98 10.08 14.90
C ILE A 275 25.54 10.30 16.30
N ARG A 276 25.60 11.56 16.73
CA ARG A 276 25.78 11.95 18.14
C ARG A 276 24.63 12.89 18.56
N GLY A 277 23.41 12.50 18.16
CA GLY A 277 22.15 13.26 18.19
C GLY A 277 22.12 14.30 17.08
N THR A 278 21.15 14.28 16.13
CA THR A 278 21.17 15.27 15.03
C THR A 278 19.99 15.24 14.04
N GLY A 279 19.85 16.36 13.34
CA GLY A 279 19.47 16.38 11.94
C GLY A 279 20.59 16.91 11.02
N PHE A 280 20.76 16.25 9.88
CA PHE A 280 21.88 16.42 8.95
C PHE A 280 21.45 16.17 7.50
N ASP A 281 22.26 16.67 6.57
CA ASP A 281 22.07 16.55 5.13
C ASP A 281 23.25 15.79 4.52
N LEU A 282 22.96 14.85 3.61
CA LEU A 282 23.94 14.11 2.84
C LEU A 282 23.65 14.25 1.34
N VAL A 283 24.69 14.39 0.53
CA VAL A 283 24.59 14.34 -0.94
C VAL A 283 25.74 13.51 -1.49
N CYS A 284 25.42 12.38 -2.13
CA CYS A 284 26.34 11.41 -2.72
C CYS A 284 26.25 11.48 -4.25
N VAL A 285 27.26 12.08 -4.88
CA VAL A 285 27.33 12.30 -6.34
C VAL A 285 28.75 12.02 -6.87
N GLY A 286 28.87 11.81 -8.18
CA GLY A 286 30.17 11.58 -8.86
C GLY A 286 30.93 10.40 -8.27
N ASN A 287 32.15 10.66 -7.78
CA ASN A 287 33.04 9.69 -7.13
C ASN A 287 32.43 8.97 -5.93
N CYS A 288 31.40 9.53 -5.28
CA CYS A 288 30.67 8.80 -4.25
C CYS A 288 29.92 7.60 -4.82
N VAL A 289 29.33 7.73 -6.01
CA VAL A 289 28.53 6.67 -6.65
C VAL A 289 29.42 5.74 -7.47
N ALA A 290 30.32 6.31 -8.26
CA ALA A 290 31.20 5.58 -9.17
C ALA A 290 32.65 6.08 -9.02
N PRO A 291 33.48 5.42 -8.20
CA PRO A 291 34.87 5.83 -7.98
C PRO A 291 35.66 5.90 -9.29
N GLY A 292 36.27 7.05 -9.59
CA GLY A 292 37.10 7.24 -10.78
C GLY A 292 36.33 7.57 -12.06
N SER A 293 35.02 7.81 -11.98
CA SER A 293 34.26 8.37 -13.09
C SER A 293 34.74 9.80 -13.39
N LYS A 294 35.15 10.05 -14.64
CA LYS A 294 35.39 11.41 -15.16
C LYS A 294 34.13 12.07 -15.69
N GLU A 295 33.01 11.35 -15.67
CA GLU A 295 31.71 11.84 -16.08
C GLU A 295 31.11 12.63 -14.92
N ILE A 296 31.26 13.94 -15.01
CA ILE A 296 30.50 14.92 -14.25
C ILE A 296 29.04 14.64 -14.58
N SER A 297 28.26 14.06 -13.67
CA SER A 297 26.82 13.95 -13.88
C SER A 297 26.25 15.37 -14.02
N ASP A 298 25.13 15.56 -14.72
CA ASP A 298 24.47 16.87 -14.78
C ASP A 298 24.06 17.39 -13.37
N THR A 299 24.09 16.52 -12.36
CA THR A 299 23.94 16.82 -10.93
C THR A 299 25.23 17.38 -10.26
N ALA A 300 26.40 17.20 -10.88
CA ALA A 300 27.71 17.69 -10.43
C ALA A 300 28.06 19.11 -10.97
N ILE A 301 27.08 19.83 -11.55
CA ILE A 301 27.29 21.12 -12.23
C ILE A 301 27.70 22.28 -11.29
N LEU A 302 27.64 22.11 -9.97
CA LEU A 302 28.15 23.13 -9.05
C LEU A 302 29.59 22.82 -8.67
N ALA A 303 30.54 23.07 -9.60
CA ALA A 303 31.99 23.31 -9.47
C ALA A 303 32.77 23.05 -8.15
N MET A 304 32.34 22.12 -7.28
CA MET A 304 32.73 22.01 -5.87
C MET A 304 33.21 20.59 -5.49
N GLY A 305 33.21 19.66 -6.44
CA GLY A 305 33.87 18.35 -6.33
C GLY A 305 32.93 17.15 -6.40
N ASP A 306 33.55 15.99 -6.58
CA ASP A 306 32.92 14.68 -6.68
C ASP A 306 33.12 13.92 -5.36
N GLY A 307 32.05 13.43 -4.73
CA GLY A 307 32.14 12.78 -3.43
C GLY A 307 30.86 12.88 -2.60
N LEU A 308 30.97 12.53 -1.32
CA LEU A 308 29.91 12.68 -0.33
C LEU A 308 30.04 14.04 0.35
N PHE A 309 29.05 14.91 0.15
CA PHE A 309 28.89 16.12 0.94
C PHE A 309 28.06 15.81 2.20
N ALA A 310 28.49 16.33 3.34
CA ALA A 310 27.77 16.22 4.60
C ALA A 310 27.69 17.57 5.30
N SER A 311 26.50 17.94 5.76
CA SER A 311 26.22 19.17 6.50
C SER A 311 25.35 18.87 7.72
N VAL A 312 25.61 19.55 8.83
CA VAL A 312 24.89 19.33 10.10
C VAL A 312 24.14 20.59 10.51
N TRP A 313 22.83 20.50 10.70
CA TRP A 313 22.00 21.63 11.12
C TRP A 313 21.49 21.52 12.57
N GLU A 314 21.59 20.34 13.18
CA GLU A 314 21.30 20.10 14.60
C GLU A 314 22.27 19.07 15.18
N GLY A 315 22.80 19.27 16.39
CA GLY A 315 23.67 18.28 17.05
C GLY A 315 24.98 17.97 16.31
N ALA A 316 25.29 16.68 16.11
CA ALA A 316 26.53 16.20 15.49
C ALA A 316 26.41 14.81 14.82
N ILE A 317 27.25 14.55 13.81
CA ILE A 317 27.45 13.24 13.18
C ILE A 317 28.90 12.76 13.33
N SER A 318 29.11 11.44 13.25
CA SER A 318 30.41 10.85 12.98
C SER A 318 30.48 10.41 11.52
N ILE A 319 31.61 10.66 10.88
CA ILE A 319 31.89 10.27 9.50
C ILE A 319 33.09 9.34 9.54
N LYS A 320 32.86 8.05 9.30
CA LYS A 320 33.88 7.01 9.30
C LYS A 320 34.24 6.61 7.87
N THR A 321 35.53 6.66 7.58
CA THR A 321 36.18 6.28 6.30
C THR A 321 37.25 5.22 6.60
N ASP A 322 37.95 4.71 5.58
CA ASP A 322 39.02 3.72 5.77
C ASP A 322 40.25 4.33 6.48
N VAL A 323 40.39 5.66 6.46
CA VAL A 323 41.51 6.40 7.06
C VAL A 323 41.23 6.96 8.45
N GLY A 324 40.00 6.80 8.96
CA GLY A 324 39.60 7.20 10.30
C GLY A 324 38.19 7.78 10.40
N GLU A 325 37.86 8.25 11.60
CA GLU A 325 36.58 8.85 11.95
C GLU A 325 36.76 10.35 12.26
N VAL A 326 35.87 11.19 11.73
CA VAL A 326 35.80 12.62 12.05
C VAL A 326 34.41 12.94 12.61
N VAL A 327 34.37 13.80 13.62
CA VAL A 327 33.11 14.29 14.20
C VAL A 327 32.78 15.64 13.58
N LEU A 328 31.57 15.77 13.05
CA LEU A 328 31.06 17.00 12.47
C LEU A 328 29.94 17.55 13.34
N THR A 329 30.04 18.82 13.74
CA THR A 329 29.05 19.49 14.59
C THR A 329 28.23 20.49 13.78
N LYS A 330 27.11 20.93 14.36
CA LYS A 330 26.20 21.93 13.78
C LYS A 330 26.94 23.12 13.15
N GLY A 331 26.53 23.48 11.93
CA GLY A 331 27.04 24.59 11.14
C GLY A 331 28.28 24.25 10.31
N SER A 332 28.77 23.02 10.42
CA SER A 332 29.94 22.57 9.66
C SER A 332 29.50 21.80 8.41
N VAL A 333 30.29 21.94 7.35
CA VAL A 333 30.11 21.23 6.08
C VAL A 333 31.44 20.62 5.64
N VAL A 334 31.40 19.39 5.12
CA VAL A 334 32.57 18.67 4.62
C VAL A 334 32.27 17.98 3.29
N ILE A 335 33.32 17.70 2.54
CA ILE A 335 33.32 16.76 1.42
C ILE A 335 34.22 15.55 1.76
N VAL A 336 33.74 14.35 1.46
CA VAL A 336 34.49 13.09 1.48
C VAL A 336 34.65 12.64 0.02
N PRO A 337 35.80 12.90 -0.62
CA PRO A 337 35.98 12.60 -2.05
C PRO A 337 35.85 11.11 -2.39
N ASP A 338 36.39 10.26 -1.52
CA ASP A 338 36.46 8.81 -1.68
C ASP A 338 36.69 8.15 -0.32
N LYS A 339 36.60 6.81 -0.28
CA LYS A 339 36.68 6.01 0.95
C LYS A 339 38.07 6.04 1.63
N GLY A 340 39.13 6.29 0.86
CA GLY A 340 40.51 6.41 1.32
C GLY A 340 40.92 7.84 1.67
N SER A 341 40.01 8.81 1.55
CA SER A 341 40.26 10.22 1.84
C SER A 341 39.69 10.62 3.20
N LYS A 342 40.41 11.49 3.93
CA LYS A 342 39.86 12.13 5.13
C LYS A 342 38.81 13.17 4.72
N PRO A 343 37.72 13.35 5.48
CA PRO A 343 36.77 14.44 5.27
C PRO A 343 37.48 15.80 5.24
N LYS A 344 37.17 16.63 4.24
CA LYS A 344 37.72 17.99 4.05
C LYS A 344 36.64 19.02 4.34
N ALA A 345 36.90 19.95 5.25
CA ALA A 345 35.98 21.05 5.53
C ALA A 345 35.85 21.99 4.32
N LEU A 346 34.63 22.44 4.06
CA LEU A 346 34.36 23.49 3.09
C LEU A 346 34.19 24.84 3.82
N PRO A 347 34.64 25.95 3.21
CA PRO A 347 34.56 27.27 3.84
C PRO A 347 33.12 27.80 3.92
N GLU A 348 32.27 27.42 2.96
CA GLU A 348 30.87 27.81 2.86
C GLU A 348 30.02 26.61 2.48
N THR A 349 28.75 26.62 2.89
CA THR A 349 27.78 25.60 2.49
C THR A 349 27.48 25.72 0.99
N PRO A 350 27.59 24.62 0.21
CA PRO A 350 27.23 24.65 -1.19
C PRO A 350 25.76 25.05 -1.42
N PRO A 351 25.45 25.86 -2.45
CA PRO A 351 24.07 26.31 -2.72
C PRO A 351 23.05 25.18 -2.88
N PHE A 352 23.43 24.02 -3.41
CA PHE A 352 22.51 22.87 -3.56
C PHE A 352 22.07 22.25 -2.24
N ILE A 353 22.82 22.48 -1.15
CA ILE A 353 22.42 22.06 0.19
C ILE A 353 21.45 23.07 0.80
N ASP A 354 21.72 24.38 0.64
CA ASP A 354 20.88 25.44 1.22
C ASP A 354 19.59 25.69 0.41
N ASP A 355 19.70 25.88 -0.90
CA ASP A 355 18.60 26.15 -1.84
C ASP A 355 17.94 24.86 -2.36
N ASN A 356 17.77 23.88 -1.46
CA ASN A 356 17.23 22.59 -1.83
C ASN A 356 15.68 22.61 -1.91
N PRO A 357 15.06 22.19 -3.02
CA PRO A 357 13.61 22.14 -3.14
C PRO A 357 12.95 21.06 -2.27
N ALA A 358 13.70 20.04 -1.83
CA ALA A 358 13.20 19.04 -0.91
C ALA A 358 13.21 19.62 0.52
N PRO A 359 12.07 19.66 1.24
CA PRO A 359 11.99 20.33 2.54
C PRO A 359 12.87 19.64 3.59
N ARG A 360 13.26 20.37 4.64
CA ARG A 360 13.83 19.70 5.82
C ARG A 360 12.73 18.94 6.58
N PRO A 361 13.00 17.71 7.08
CA PRO A 361 11.97 16.91 7.74
C PRO A 361 11.36 17.55 9.00
N ASP A 362 12.09 18.45 9.67
CA ASP A 362 11.62 19.20 10.84
C ASP A 362 10.61 20.31 10.47
N LYS A 363 10.57 20.73 9.20
CA LYS A 363 9.64 21.74 8.70
C LYS A 363 8.33 21.18 8.18
N VAL A 364 8.24 19.86 8.04
CA VAL A 364 7.03 19.20 7.55
C VAL A 364 6.16 18.79 8.74
N LEU A 365 4.91 19.23 8.72
CA LEU A 365 3.92 18.84 9.72
C LEU A 365 3.45 17.41 9.43
N ILE A 366 3.77 16.49 10.33
CA ILE A 366 3.43 15.07 10.18
C ILE A 366 2.57 14.66 11.38
N ASN A 367 1.37 14.15 11.09
CA ASN A 367 0.52 13.53 12.10
C ASN A 367 0.95 12.06 12.29
N HIS A 368 1.86 11.84 13.23
CA HIS A 368 2.39 10.51 13.53
C HIS A 368 1.33 9.52 14.00
N GLU A 369 0.31 10.01 14.73
CA GLU A 369 -0.79 9.19 15.23
C GLU A 369 -1.62 8.65 14.07
N ASN A 370 -1.98 9.49 13.09
CA ASN A 370 -2.69 9.03 11.90
C ASN A 370 -1.90 7.97 11.11
N LEU A 371 -0.58 8.15 11.01
CA LEU A 371 0.29 7.25 10.26
C LEU A 371 0.48 5.89 10.93
N PHE A 372 0.56 5.82 12.27
CA PHE A 372 1.02 4.60 12.95
C PHE A 372 0.20 4.14 14.15
N SER A 373 -0.69 4.96 14.71
CA SER A 373 -1.53 4.50 15.81
C SER A 373 -2.38 3.32 15.36
N SER A 374 -2.50 2.35 16.26
CA SER A 374 -3.30 1.15 16.08
C SER A 374 -4.02 0.82 17.39
N TYR A 375 -5.20 0.24 17.30
CA TYR A 375 -6.07 0.01 18.45
C TYR A 375 -6.46 -1.46 18.56
N PRO A 376 -6.53 -2.02 19.79
CA PRO A 376 -7.02 -3.37 19.99
C PRO A 376 -8.51 -3.44 19.68
N ILE A 377 -8.90 -4.53 19.02
CA ILE A 377 -10.31 -4.86 18.84
C ILE A 377 -10.86 -5.61 20.06
N LYS A 378 -11.99 -5.12 20.59
CA LYS A 378 -12.70 -5.75 21.71
C LYS A 378 -13.97 -6.49 21.31
N THR A 379 -14.60 -6.08 20.20
CA THR A 379 -15.87 -6.64 19.69
C THR A 379 -15.89 -6.60 18.16
N TYR A 380 -16.63 -7.51 17.54
CA TYR A 380 -16.75 -7.69 16.10
C TYR A 380 -18.18 -7.45 15.56
N ARG A 381 -19.15 -7.12 16.43
CA ARG A 381 -20.59 -7.06 16.08
C ARG A 381 -21.01 -6.08 15.00
N PHE A 382 -20.37 -4.90 14.88
CA PHE A 382 -20.80 -3.91 13.88
C PHE A 382 -19.61 -3.13 13.34
N GLY A 383 -19.30 -3.34 12.07
CA GLY A 383 -18.19 -2.64 11.45
C GLY A 383 -17.87 -3.10 10.04
N LEU A 384 -17.28 -2.21 9.27
CA LEU A 384 -16.59 -2.57 8.05
C LEU A 384 -15.12 -2.84 8.38
N PHE A 385 -14.65 -4.03 8.06
CA PHE A 385 -13.30 -4.49 8.34
C PHE A 385 -12.53 -4.66 7.03
N PHE A 386 -11.27 -4.24 7.03
CA PHE A 386 -10.32 -4.54 5.96
C PHE A 386 -9.10 -5.23 6.55
N ALA A 387 -8.51 -6.17 5.80
CA ALA A 387 -7.19 -6.71 6.07
C ALA A 387 -6.38 -6.78 4.77
N VAL A 388 -5.08 -6.49 4.85
CA VAL A 388 -4.21 -6.42 3.67
C VAL A 388 -3.11 -7.46 3.80
N TYR A 389 -2.93 -8.26 2.75
CA TYR A 389 -1.89 -9.30 2.65
C TYR A 389 -0.82 -8.95 1.62
N LYS A 390 -1.19 -8.14 0.63
CA LYS A 390 -0.30 -7.57 -0.39
C LYS A 390 -0.79 -6.16 -0.72
N GLY A 391 0.13 -5.28 -1.13
CA GLY A 391 -0.21 -3.98 -1.70
C GLY A 391 -0.53 -2.90 -0.66
N HIS A 392 -1.31 -1.91 -1.08
CA HIS A 392 -1.66 -0.73 -0.29
C HIS A 392 -3.12 -0.35 -0.50
N LEU A 393 -3.86 -0.17 0.59
CA LEU A 393 -5.21 0.40 0.57
C LEU A 393 -5.20 1.79 1.20
N THR A 394 -5.97 2.72 0.63
CA THR A 394 -6.35 3.97 1.31
C THR A 394 -7.87 4.01 1.45
N THR A 395 -8.36 3.87 2.67
CA THR A 395 -9.78 4.03 2.99
C THR A 395 -10.05 5.47 3.37
N THR A 396 -11.02 6.10 2.72
CA THR A 396 -11.45 7.47 3.01
C THR A 396 -12.91 7.47 3.45
N GLU A 397 -13.18 8.14 4.56
CA GLU A 397 -14.53 8.48 5.02
C GLU A 397 -15.00 9.78 4.37
N THR A 398 -16.30 9.94 4.18
CA THR A 398 -16.93 11.11 3.53
C THR A 398 -16.49 12.46 4.15
N ASP A 399 -16.13 12.49 5.44
CA ASP A 399 -15.63 13.68 6.18
C ASP A 399 -14.09 13.86 6.15
N LYS A 400 -13.41 13.29 5.15
CA LYS A 400 -11.96 13.45 4.83
C LYS A 400 -10.97 12.83 5.82
N LYS A 401 -11.42 12.06 6.83
CA LYS A 401 -10.50 11.14 7.51
C LYS A 401 -10.10 10.04 6.53
N TYR A 402 -8.80 9.78 6.44
CA TYR A 402 -8.27 8.72 5.60
C TYR A 402 -7.32 7.85 6.42
N LEU A 403 -7.25 6.58 6.05
CA LEU A 403 -6.37 5.61 6.67
C LEU A 403 -5.69 4.78 5.60
N ASP A 404 -4.36 4.71 5.69
CA ASP A 404 -3.53 3.88 4.84
C ASP A 404 -3.23 2.54 5.52
N LEU A 405 -3.43 1.46 4.78
CA LEU A 405 -3.14 0.10 5.22
C LEU A 405 -2.14 -0.56 4.27
N GLY A 406 -1.06 -1.07 4.84
CA GLY A 406 -0.12 -1.94 4.14
C GLY A 406 -0.27 -3.39 4.55
N ILE A 407 0.59 -4.24 3.99
CA ILE A 407 0.77 -5.65 4.35
C ILE A 407 0.70 -5.85 5.88
N GLU A 408 -0.11 -6.82 6.26
CA GLU A 408 -0.34 -7.28 7.64
C GLU A 408 -1.00 -6.24 8.55
N GLU A 409 -1.56 -5.17 7.99
CA GLU A 409 -2.42 -4.24 8.71
C GLU A 409 -3.90 -4.50 8.40
N ALA A 410 -4.73 -4.11 9.36
CA ALA A 410 -6.18 -4.14 9.24
C ALA A 410 -6.79 -2.83 9.71
N SER A 411 -8.05 -2.60 9.32
CA SER A 411 -8.85 -1.50 9.84
C SER A 411 -10.23 -1.97 10.25
N ARG A 412 -10.86 -1.13 11.07
CA ARG A 412 -12.29 -1.14 11.35
C ARG A 412 -12.84 0.26 11.11
N TYR A 413 -13.99 0.32 10.48
CA TYR A 413 -14.86 1.47 10.46
C TYR A 413 -16.13 1.12 11.25
N ASP A 414 -16.38 1.81 12.37
CA ASP A 414 -17.55 1.60 13.22
C ASP A 414 -18.80 2.23 12.55
N VAL A 415 -19.81 1.41 12.26
CA VAL A 415 -21.00 1.83 11.51
C VAL A 415 -22.07 2.44 12.42
N ASP A 416 -22.04 2.14 13.73
CA ASP A 416 -23.09 2.54 14.68
C ASP A 416 -22.70 3.71 15.60
N LYS A 417 -21.41 4.08 15.60
CA LYS A 417 -20.89 5.27 16.30
C LYS A 417 -20.59 6.39 15.29
N ASP A 418 -19.97 7.48 15.74
CA ASP A 418 -19.56 8.64 14.92
C ASP A 418 -18.51 8.32 13.81
N GLY A 419 -18.48 7.11 13.24
CA GLY A 419 -17.71 6.79 12.05
C GLY A 419 -16.19 6.72 12.26
N ASN A 420 -15.71 6.12 13.35
CA ASN A 420 -14.27 6.08 13.59
C ASN A 420 -13.59 5.02 12.70
N LEU A 421 -12.94 5.48 11.63
CA LEU A 421 -11.97 4.71 10.87
C LEU A 421 -10.67 4.54 11.66
N LEU A 422 -10.37 3.32 12.10
CA LEU A 422 -9.26 2.99 12.98
C LEU A 422 -8.41 1.87 12.40
N ARG A 423 -7.08 2.01 12.51
CA ARG A 423 -6.16 0.89 12.28
C ARG A 423 -6.21 -0.05 13.47
N LEU A 424 -6.27 -1.35 13.19
CA LEU A 424 -6.23 -2.39 14.21
C LEU A 424 -4.79 -2.79 14.48
N ASP A 425 -4.50 -3.21 15.71
CA ASP A 425 -3.18 -3.69 16.14
C ASP A 425 -2.81 -5.07 15.57
N ARG A 426 -3.79 -5.78 15.01
CA ARG A 426 -3.64 -7.05 14.31
C ARG A 426 -4.80 -7.28 13.34
N ILE A 427 -4.58 -8.18 12.39
CA ILE A 427 -5.66 -8.68 11.53
C ILE A 427 -6.66 -9.50 12.39
N PRO A 428 -7.97 -9.18 12.35
CA PRO A 428 -9.00 -9.99 12.97
C PRO A 428 -8.94 -11.46 12.53
N PRO A 429 -9.02 -12.43 13.46
CA PRO A 429 -9.08 -13.85 13.11
C PRO A 429 -10.23 -14.20 12.16
N LEU A 430 -11.37 -13.50 12.28
CA LEU A 430 -12.53 -13.68 11.40
C LEU A 430 -12.27 -13.33 9.93
N LEU A 431 -11.23 -12.52 9.64
CA LEU A 431 -10.78 -12.27 8.27
C LEU A 431 -9.73 -13.32 7.88
N ARG A 432 -8.65 -13.38 8.67
CA ARG A 432 -7.49 -14.23 8.38
C ARG A 432 -7.82 -15.71 8.21
N ASN A 433 -8.78 -16.20 8.98
CA ASN A 433 -9.14 -17.61 9.03
C ASN A 433 -10.50 -17.89 8.37
N ASP A 434 -11.12 -16.91 7.69
CA ASP A 434 -12.39 -17.14 6.98
C ASP A 434 -12.18 -18.25 5.92
N PRO A 435 -12.92 -19.36 6.00
CA PRO A 435 -12.72 -20.49 5.08
C PRO A 435 -13.04 -20.13 3.63
N TYR A 436 -13.92 -19.15 3.40
CA TYR A 436 -14.31 -18.72 2.06
C TYR A 436 -13.29 -17.79 1.41
N PHE A 437 -12.33 -17.26 2.17
CA PHE A 437 -11.28 -16.38 1.66
C PHE A 437 -10.04 -17.15 1.19
N LYS A 438 -9.91 -18.45 1.48
CA LYS A 438 -8.77 -19.27 1.03
C LYS A 438 -8.85 -19.73 -0.43
N SER A 439 -9.98 -19.49 -1.11
CA SER A 439 -10.30 -20.07 -2.42
C SER A 439 -9.70 -19.35 -3.65
N ILE A 440 -8.82 -18.36 -3.48
CA ILE A 440 -8.37 -17.49 -4.60
C ILE A 440 -7.15 -18.06 -5.37
N ASP A 441 -6.38 -18.95 -4.76
CA ASP A 441 -5.19 -19.53 -5.39
C ASP A 441 -5.52 -20.72 -6.31
N GLU A 442 -4.71 -20.96 -7.34
CA GLU A 442 -4.85 -22.07 -8.30
C GLU A 442 -4.72 -23.46 -7.64
N SER A 443 -4.15 -23.52 -6.43
CA SER A 443 -4.20 -24.68 -5.52
C SER A 443 -5.61 -25.00 -4.99
N PHE A 444 -6.64 -24.29 -5.47
CA PHE A 444 -8.07 -24.48 -5.20
C PHE A 444 -8.48 -25.97 -5.18
N TRP A 445 -7.93 -26.79 -6.06
CA TRP A 445 -8.25 -28.22 -6.14
C TRP A 445 -7.70 -29.06 -4.97
N GLU A 446 -6.58 -28.66 -4.34
CA GLU A 446 -6.02 -29.37 -3.18
C GLU A 446 -6.67 -28.92 -1.86
N ASN A 447 -7.11 -27.66 -1.76
CA ASN A 447 -7.88 -27.15 -0.63
C ASN A 447 -9.36 -27.60 -0.64
N TYR A 448 -9.83 -28.13 -1.77
CA TYR A 448 -11.20 -28.60 -1.96
C TYR A 448 -11.52 -29.80 -1.04
N ASP A 449 -10.62 -30.78 -0.96
CA ASP A 449 -10.79 -31.97 -0.09
C ASP A 449 -10.84 -31.58 1.40
N PHE A 450 -10.11 -30.54 1.81
CA PHE A 450 -10.13 -30.06 3.20
C PHE A 450 -11.44 -29.36 3.57
N LEU A 451 -12.10 -28.71 2.60
CA LEU A 451 -13.43 -28.17 2.79
C LEU A 451 -14.50 -29.25 2.74
N ASP A 452 -14.32 -30.36 2.01
CA ASP A 452 -15.24 -31.50 2.09
C ASP A 452 -15.11 -32.24 3.44
N GLU A 453 -13.88 -32.53 3.90
CA GLU A 453 -13.66 -33.29 5.15
C GLU A 453 -14.00 -32.49 6.44
N ASN A 454 -13.71 -31.18 6.51
CA ASN A 454 -14.12 -30.36 7.67
C ASN A 454 -15.52 -29.78 7.54
N PHE A 455 -16.14 -29.80 6.35
CA PHE A 455 -17.57 -29.53 6.27
C PHE A 455 -18.35 -30.72 6.82
N ASP A 456 -18.02 -31.98 6.52
CA ASP A 456 -18.85 -33.11 7.00
C ASP A 456 -18.94 -33.21 8.54
N ASP A 457 -17.93 -32.77 9.29
CA ASP A 457 -17.97 -32.75 10.77
C ASP A 457 -18.93 -31.69 11.37
N TYR A 458 -19.37 -30.70 10.58
CA TYR A 458 -20.43 -29.76 10.97
C TYR A 458 -21.85 -30.25 10.60
N PHE A 459 -21.96 -31.45 10.00
CA PHE A 459 -23.17 -31.93 9.30
C PHE A 459 -23.71 -33.26 9.84
N GLU A 460 -23.66 -33.51 11.15
CA GLU A 460 -24.66 -34.40 11.78
C GLU A 460 -26.00 -33.68 11.93
N CYS A 461 -26.71 -33.49 10.82
CA CYS A 461 -28.17 -33.45 10.84
C CYS A 461 -28.67 -34.71 10.15
N THR A 462 -28.78 -35.76 10.97
CA THR A 462 -29.52 -36.98 10.66
C THR A 462 -30.93 -36.62 10.22
N ILE A 463 -31.22 -36.79 8.94
CA ILE A 463 -32.60 -36.92 8.48
C ILE A 463 -33.03 -38.35 8.77
N LEU A 464 -33.92 -38.51 9.74
CA LEU A 464 -34.94 -39.56 9.77
C LEU A 464 -36.31 -38.92 9.91
#